data_AF-A0A2E0FDA7-F1
#
_entry.id   AF-A0A2E0FDA7-F1
#
_cell.length_a   1.000
_cell.length_b   1.000
_cell.length_c   1.000
_cell.angle_alpha   90.00
_cell.angle_beta   90.00
_cell.angle_gamma   90.00
#
_symmetry.space_group_name_H-M   'P 1'
#
loop_
_entity.id
_entity.type
_entity.pdbx_description
1 polymer ?
#
loop_
_entity_poly.entity_id
_entity_poly.type
_entity_poly.pdbx_seq_one_letter_code
_entity_poly.pdbx_strand_id
1 'polypeptide(L)'
;MTHKVGRNERMYVEDNKERTVYALDCVPSKRPKGSWTNGVEAWSKGTNSSTATKVGWFAPPRLRNKGHHGRSGPKPKLDRMAHFEEE
;
A
#
# COMPACT_ATOMS: atom_id res chain seq x y z
N MET A 1 -8.33 -1.45 6.90
CA MET A 1 -7.70 -2.75 6.62
C MET A 1 -6.39 -2.55 5.85
N THR A 2 -5.25 -2.93 6.42
CA THR A 2 -4.00 -3.12 5.69
C THR A 2 -4.05 -4.48 5.00
N HIS A 3 -4.02 -4.52 3.67
CA HIS A 3 -4.00 -5.78 2.92
C HIS A 3 -2.73 -6.57 3.27
N LYS A 4 -2.87 -7.66 4.03
CA LYS A 4 -1.80 -8.60 4.44
C LYS A 4 -1.45 -9.62 3.33
N VAL A 5 -1.66 -9.27 2.07
CA VAL A 5 -1.27 -10.13 0.95
C VAL A 5 0.20 -9.79 0.67
N GLY A 6 1.08 -10.79 0.66
CA GLY A 6 2.50 -10.57 0.37
C GLY A 6 2.63 -9.89 -0.98
N ARG A 7 3.50 -8.89 -1.14
CA ARG A 7 3.67 -8.16 -2.42
C ARG A 7 4.02 -9.07 -3.61
N ASN A 8 4.40 -10.31 -3.35
CA ASN A 8 4.79 -11.31 -4.33
C ASN A 8 3.67 -12.33 -4.63
N GLU A 9 2.54 -12.26 -3.91
CA GLU A 9 1.40 -13.15 -4.10
C GLU A 9 0.51 -12.59 -5.21
N ARG A 10 0.31 -13.39 -6.25
CA ARG A 10 -0.61 -13.06 -7.34
C ARG A 10 -2.04 -13.19 -6.83
N MET A 11 -2.78 -12.08 -6.81
CA MET A 11 -4.22 -12.12 -6.60
C MET A 11 -4.92 -12.34 -7.93
N TYR A 12 -5.81 -13.34 -7.96
CA TYR A 12 -6.54 -13.71 -9.17
C TYR A 12 -7.95 -13.12 -9.17
N VAL A 13 -8.39 -12.61 -10.34
CA VAL A 13 -9.74 -12.04 -10.54
C VAL A 13 -10.82 -13.09 -10.35
N GLU A 14 -10.53 -14.33 -10.73
CA GLU A 14 -11.44 -15.46 -10.58
C GLU A 14 -11.77 -15.75 -9.10
N ASP A 15 -10.81 -15.45 -8.20
CA ASP A 15 -10.94 -15.68 -6.75
C ASP A 15 -11.47 -14.44 -6.00
N ASN A 16 -11.59 -13.27 -6.66
CA ASN A 16 -11.97 -11.99 -6.04
C ASN A 16 -12.98 -11.23 -6.93
N LYS A 17 -14.08 -11.88 -7.28
CA LYS A 17 -15.08 -11.38 -8.24
C LYS A 17 -15.82 -10.13 -7.75
N GLU A 18 -15.88 -9.94 -6.44
CA GLU A 18 -16.50 -8.79 -5.78
C GLU A 18 -15.63 -7.52 -5.84
N ARG A 19 -14.37 -7.64 -6.26
CA ARG A 19 -13.45 -6.50 -6.31
C ARG A 19 -13.42 -5.87 -7.69
N THR A 20 -13.46 -4.54 -7.71
CA THR A 20 -13.23 -3.76 -8.93
C THR A 20 -11.78 -3.91 -9.40
N VAL A 21 -11.60 -4.18 -10.68
CA VAL A 21 -10.30 -4.18 -11.36
C VAL A 21 -10.13 -2.87 -12.12
N TYR A 22 -9.07 -2.15 -11.79
CA TYR A 22 -8.66 -0.93 -12.47
C TYR A 22 -7.77 -1.27 -13.67
N ALA A 23 -7.90 -0.48 -14.75
CA ALA A 23 -7.14 -0.67 -15.98
C ALA A 23 -5.62 -0.57 -15.77
N LEU A 24 -4.83 -1.26 -16.59
CA LEU A 24 -3.36 -1.28 -16.44
C LEU A 24 -2.71 0.10 -16.60
N ASP A 25 -3.29 0.93 -17.46
CA ASP A 25 -2.88 2.27 -17.84
C ASP A 25 -3.44 3.38 -16.93
N CYS A 26 -4.21 3.03 -15.89
CA CYS A 26 -4.77 4.00 -14.94
C CYS A 26 -3.70 4.78 -14.14
N VAL A 27 -2.42 4.38 -14.26
CA VAL A 27 -1.28 5.09 -13.67
C VAL A 27 -0.48 5.78 -14.78
N PRO A 28 -0.13 7.07 -14.61
CA PRO A 28 0.68 7.79 -15.59
C PRO A 28 1.98 7.06 -15.92
N SER A 29 2.28 6.96 -17.22
CA SER A 29 3.55 6.44 -17.74
C SER A 29 4.73 7.33 -17.31
N LYS A 30 4.55 8.65 -17.41
CA LYS A 30 5.50 9.65 -16.91
C LYS A 30 5.28 9.91 -15.42
N ARG A 31 6.10 9.27 -14.60
CA ARG A 31 6.03 9.40 -13.14
C ARG A 31 6.98 10.51 -12.65
N PRO A 32 6.50 11.47 -11.83
CA PRO A 32 7.36 12.52 -11.27
C PRO A 32 8.39 11.92 -10.30
N LYS A 33 9.49 12.65 -10.07
CA LYS A 33 10.60 12.24 -9.19
C LYS A 33 10.09 12.08 -7.74
N GLY A 34 9.79 10.84 -7.36
CA GLY A 34 9.23 10.46 -6.08
C GLY A 34 8.98 8.95 -6.00
N SER A 35 8.94 8.41 -4.78
CA SER A 35 8.67 6.98 -4.59
C SER A 35 7.16 6.74 -4.70
N TRP A 36 6.75 5.83 -5.58
CA TRP A 36 5.37 5.36 -5.69
C TRP A 36 5.14 4.18 -4.75
N THR A 37 3.90 3.95 -4.35
CA THR A 37 3.52 2.72 -3.67
C THR A 37 3.47 1.60 -4.69
N ASN A 38 3.69 0.37 -4.23
CA ASN A 38 3.35 -0.80 -5.02
C ASN A 38 1.83 -0.96 -4.97
N GLY A 39 1.17 -1.03 -6.13
CA GLY A 39 -0.23 -1.41 -6.24
C GLY A 39 -0.42 -2.90 -5.97
N VAL A 40 -1.67 -3.34 -5.95
CA VAL A 40 -2.02 -4.77 -5.92
C VAL A 40 -2.40 -5.19 -7.33
N GLU A 41 -1.61 -6.06 -7.93
CA GLU A 41 -1.82 -6.55 -9.29
C GLU A 41 -3.01 -7.51 -9.34
N ALA A 42 -3.84 -7.36 -10.38
CA ALA A 42 -4.90 -8.30 -10.70
C ALA A 42 -4.43 -9.21 -11.83
N TRP A 43 -4.41 -10.51 -11.56
CA TRP A 43 -4.03 -11.55 -12.50
C TRP A 43 -5.25 -12.35 -12.92
N SER A 44 -5.28 -12.81 -14.17
CA SER A 44 -6.23 -13.82 -14.61
C SER A 44 -5.52 -15.16 -14.74
N LYS A 45 -6.16 -16.23 -14.27
CA LYS A 45 -5.70 -17.61 -14.48
C LYS A 45 -5.93 -17.94 -15.94
N GLY A 46 -4.88 -17.93 -16.75
CA GLY A 46 -4.96 -18.44 -18.12
C GLY A 46 -5.40 -19.90 -18.15
N THR A 47 -5.75 -20.41 -19.34
CA THR A 47 -6.25 -21.78 -19.55
C THR A 47 -5.34 -22.84 -18.92
N ASN A 48 -4.04 -22.56 -18.83
CA ASN A 48 -3.08 -23.35 -18.07
C ASN A 48 -2.53 -22.53 -16.88
N SER A 49 -2.30 -23.18 -15.72
CA SER A 49 -1.82 -22.52 -14.50
C SER A 49 -0.50 -21.76 -14.66
N SER A 50 0.29 -22.09 -15.69
CA SER A 50 1.55 -21.43 -16.04
C SER A 50 1.38 -20.13 -16.86
N THR A 51 0.17 -19.86 -17.36
CA THR A 51 -0.12 -18.73 -18.28
C THR A 51 -0.91 -17.61 -17.61
N ALA A 52 -0.61 -17.31 -16.34
CA ALA A 52 -1.25 -16.19 -15.65
C ALA A 52 -0.91 -14.86 -16.36
N THR A 53 -1.94 -14.10 -16.74
CA THR A 53 -1.78 -12.80 -17.38
C THR A 53 -2.19 -11.69 -16.43
N LYS A 54 -1.42 -10.60 -16.43
CA LYS A 54 -1.78 -9.41 -15.66
C LYS A 54 -2.86 -8.66 -16.43
N VAL A 55 -4.03 -8.51 -15.82
CA VAL A 55 -5.21 -7.88 -16.45
C VAL A 55 -5.49 -6.48 -15.91
N GLY A 56 -4.92 -6.13 -14.76
CA GLY A 56 -5.14 -4.81 -14.16
C GLY A 56 -4.57 -4.69 -12.76
N TRP A 57 -5.26 -3.90 -11.94
CA TRP A 57 -4.94 -3.67 -10.55
C TRP A 57 -6.19 -3.82 -9.68
N PHE A 58 -6.11 -4.51 -8.55
CA PHE A 58 -7.13 -4.40 -7.49
C PHE A 58 -6.96 -3.12 -6.67
N ALA A 59 -5.72 -2.63 -6.58
CA ALA A 59 -5.41 -1.35 -5.97
C ALA A 59 -4.34 -0.65 -6.83
N PRO A 60 -4.66 0.44 -7.52
CA PRO A 60 -3.71 1.09 -8.41
C PRO A 60 -2.53 1.68 -7.61
N PRO A 61 -1.30 1.63 -8.15
CA PRO A 61 -0.16 2.36 -7.60
C PRO A 61 -0.48 3.84 -7.40
N ARG A 62 -0.08 4.40 -6.26
CA ARG A 62 -0.30 5.81 -5.91
C ARG A 62 1.01 6.46 -5.48
N LEU A 63 1.06 7.79 -5.51
CA LEU A 63 2.21 8.53 -4.99
C LEU A 63 2.34 8.23 -3.49
N ARG A 64 3.54 7.87 -3.00
CA ARG A 64 3.73 7.77 -1.54
C ARG A 64 3.58 9.17 -0.97
N ASN A 65 2.78 9.29 0.08
CA ASN A 65 2.68 10.52 0.84
C ASN A 65 4.08 10.91 1.32
N LYS A 66 4.59 12.05 0.82
CA LYS A 66 5.79 12.68 1.38
C LYS A 66 5.43 13.18 2.79
N GLY A 67 6.25 12.88 3.79
CA GLY A 67 6.10 13.39 5.16
C GLY A 67 5.72 12.36 6.24
N HIS A 68 5.45 11.10 5.91
CA HIS A 68 5.17 10.08 6.95
C HIS A 68 6.39 9.72 7.82
N HIS A 69 7.61 10.01 7.34
CA HIS A 69 8.84 9.84 8.13
C HIS A 69 9.05 10.94 9.19
N GLY A 70 8.23 12.00 9.20
CA GLY A 70 8.32 13.11 10.16
C GLY A 70 7.25 13.10 11.25
N ARG A 71 6.31 12.13 11.25
CA ARG A 71 5.39 11.96 12.37
C ARG A 71 6.16 11.33 13.53
N SER A 72 6.80 12.18 14.33
CA SER A 72 7.06 11.83 15.72
C SER A 72 5.71 11.41 16.31
N GLY A 73 5.67 10.22 16.92
CA GLY A 73 4.50 9.82 17.70
C GLY A 73 4.16 10.89 18.74
N PRO A 74 2.97 10.84 19.35
CA PRO A 74 2.62 11.77 20.42
C PRO A 74 3.79 11.83 21.41
N LYS A 75 4.35 13.04 21.60
CA LYS A 75 5.48 13.24 22.51
C LYS A 75 5.09 12.64 23.87
N PRO A 76 5.93 11.82 24.52
CA PRO A 76 5.63 11.35 25.85
C PRO A 76 5.37 12.58 26.73
N LYS A 77 4.24 12.59 27.44
CA LYS A 77 3.98 13.62 28.45
C LYS A 77 5.10 13.47 29.48
N LEU A 78 6.02 14.43 29.50
CA LEU A 78 6.96 14.58 30.60
C LEU A 78 6.12 14.87 31.83
N ASP A 79 5.98 13.88 32.71
CA ASP A 79 5.33 14.05 34.00
C ASP A 79 6.18 15.07 34.78
N ARG A 80 5.65 16.28 34.96
CA ARG A 80 6.18 17.26 35.92
C ARG A 80 5.81 16.78 37.32
N MET A 81 6.49 15.75 37.81
CA MET A 81 6.66 15.54 39.24
C MET A 81 7.96 16.27 39.59
N ALA A 82 7.90 17.59 39.66
CA ALA A 82 7.82 18.30 40.94
C ALA A 82 9.06 17.97 41.79
N HIS A 83 10.13 18.72 41.53
CA HIS A 83 11.10 19.05 42.57
C HIS A 83 10.32 19.66 43.74
N PHE A 84 10.16 18.90 44.80
CA PHE A 84 10.04 19.45 46.15
C PHE A 84 11.38 19.19 46.83
N GLU A 85 12.31 20.11 46.61
CA GLU A 85 13.24 20.48 47.67
C GLU A 85 12.54 21.59 48.45
N GLU A 86 12.33 21.39 49.74
CA GLU A 86 12.38 22.45 50.76
C GLU A 86 12.36 21.79 52.15
N GLU A 87 13.46 22.04 52.88
CA GLU A 87 13.80 21.84 54.31
C GLU A 87 13.78 20.43 54.96
#